data_AF-A0A1S1QTX7-F1
#
_entry.id   AF-A0A1S1QTX7-F1
#
_cell.length_a   1.000
_cell.length_b   1.000
_cell.length_c   1.000
_cell.angle_alpha   90.00
_cell.angle_beta   90.00
_cell.angle_gamma   90.00
#
_symmetry.space_group_name_H-M   'P 1'
#
loop_
_entity.id
_entity.type
_entity.pdbx_description
1 polymer ?
#
loop_
_entity_poly.entity_id
_entity_poly.type
_entity_poly.pdbx_seq_one_letter_code
_entity_poly.pdbx_strand_id
1 'polypeptide(L)'
;MLPWLAGIGPFGFVIGVSAARAGIPPLAAWLTGPLIFAGSAQVAALALLGAGAAGVVVVVTVLAINARLVLYSAALAPYWRASPRWWRALAAYLIVEPSLAVGLDRYRRSSPDDLRAAHVYYLSGGLVLWAGWLVTIALGQLVGTRVPAGLHLEFVVPLFLIGDLVPRLSARAAAWAALAAATVALAARPAPAQTGIVLAILVGVAVGLRASGDTDRAPASVPDPVPASAPDSLPGSVPDPGSVPDPGSVPDSRPAPALAPAGAWTEEGR
;
A
#
# COMPACT_ATOMS: atom_id res chain seq x y z
N MET A 1 9.75 -2.71 1.80
CA MET A 1 8.60 -3.57 1.45
C MET A 1 8.32 -4.68 2.45
N LEU A 2 9.30 -5.12 3.27
CA LEU A 2 9.11 -6.25 4.19
C LEU A 2 7.91 -6.14 5.15
N PRO A 3 7.60 -4.97 5.77
CA PRO A 3 6.39 -4.84 6.59
C PRO A 3 5.09 -5.05 5.79
N TRP A 4 5.07 -4.62 4.52
CA TRP A 4 3.93 -4.76 3.63
C TRP A 4 3.71 -6.20 3.15
N LEU A 5 4.75 -7.03 3.14
CA LEU A 5 4.63 -8.46 2.86
C LEU A 5 3.79 -9.19 3.91
N ALA A 6 3.87 -8.76 5.17
CA ALA A 6 3.01 -9.28 6.24
C ALA A 6 1.52 -8.98 5.99
N GLY A 7 1.22 -7.88 5.28
CA GLY A 7 -0.14 -7.53 4.88
C GLY A 7 -0.70 -8.41 3.76
N ILE A 8 0.11 -8.70 2.73
CA ILE A 8 -0.39 -9.49 1.57
C ILE A 8 -0.39 -11.00 1.83
N GLY A 9 0.49 -11.47 2.72
CA GLY A 9 0.74 -12.90 2.94
C GLY A 9 -0.48 -13.71 3.38
N PRO A 10 -1.30 -13.24 4.33
CA PRO A 10 -2.51 -13.96 4.74
C PRO A 10 -3.49 -14.21 3.60
N PHE A 11 -3.69 -13.25 2.69
CA PHE A 11 -4.58 -13.45 1.54
C PHE A 11 -4.05 -14.53 0.59
N GLY A 12 -2.79 -14.40 0.17
CA GLY A 12 -2.18 -15.37 -0.73
C GLY A 12 -2.22 -16.78 -0.13
N PHE A 13 -1.90 -16.88 1.16
CA PHE A 13 -1.97 -18.15 1.89
C PHE A 13 -3.38 -18.74 1.91
N VAL A 14 -4.41 -17.97 2.28
CA VAL A 14 -5.80 -18.45 2.30
C VAL A 14 -6.26 -18.88 0.91
N ILE A 15 -5.94 -18.12 -0.14
CA ILE A 15 -6.25 -18.49 -1.53
C ILE A 15 -5.63 -19.86 -1.88
N GLY A 16 -4.35 -20.07 -1.54
CA GLY A 16 -3.68 -21.34 -1.75
C GLY A 16 -4.32 -22.48 -0.95
N VAL A 17 -4.64 -22.27 0.33
CA VAL A 17 -5.30 -23.30 1.15
C VAL A 17 -6.68 -23.66 0.59
N SER A 18 -7.46 -22.66 0.19
CA SER A 18 -8.78 -22.86 -0.40
C SER A 18 -8.71 -23.64 -1.72
N ALA A 19 -7.74 -23.31 -2.58
CA ALA A 19 -7.56 -24.02 -3.84
C ALA A 19 -7.14 -25.49 -3.63
N ALA A 20 -6.25 -25.76 -2.66
CA ALA A 20 -5.86 -27.12 -2.29
C ALA A 20 -7.05 -27.93 -1.77
N ARG A 21 -7.89 -27.34 -0.91
CA ARG A 21 -9.10 -28.00 -0.37
C ARG A 21 -10.18 -28.23 -1.43
N ALA A 22 -10.25 -27.38 -2.45
CA ALA A 22 -11.14 -27.53 -3.59
C ALA A 22 -10.66 -28.56 -4.62
N GLY A 23 -9.50 -29.20 -4.41
CA GLY A 23 -8.92 -30.17 -5.34
C GLY A 23 -8.44 -29.56 -6.66
N ILE A 24 -8.21 -28.24 -6.70
CA ILE A 24 -7.73 -27.55 -7.90
C ILE A 24 -6.28 -27.97 -8.16
N PRO A 25 -5.90 -28.31 -9.42
CA PRO A 25 -4.54 -28.66 -9.77
C PRO A 25 -3.53 -27.59 -9.30
N PRO A 26 -2.40 -27.97 -8.68
CA PRO A 26 -1.45 -27.00 -8.09
C PRO A 26 -1.00 -25.90 -9.06
N LEU A 27 -0.73 -26.26 -10.31
CA LEU A 27 -0.33 -25.29 -11.33
C LEU A 27 -1.46 -24.32 -11.65
N ALA A 28 -2.70 -24.79 -11.79
CA ALA A 28 -3.86 -23.94 -12.06
C ALA A 28 -4.13 -22.98 -10.89
N ALA A 29 -4.03 -23.48 -9.66
CA ALA A 29 -4.15 -22.66 -8.44
C ALA A 29 -3.07 -21.59 -8.38
N TRP A 30 -1.81 -21.95 -8.62
CA TRP A 30 -0.69 -21.02 -8.58
C TRP A 30 -0.76 -19.96 -9.68
N LEU A 31 -1.20 -20.33 -10.89
CA LEU A 31 -1.38 -19.41 -12.01
C LEU A 31 -2.42 -18.31 -11.74
N THR A 32 -3.32 -18.48 -10.77
CA THR A 32 -4.20 -17.38 -10.34
C THR A 32 -3.43 -16.22 -9.73
N GLY A 33 -2.27 -16.48 -9.11
CA GLY A 33 -1.41 -15.47 -8.50
C GLY A 33 -0.89 -14.40 -9.48
N PRO A 34 -0.16 -14.78 -10.54
CA PRO A 34 0.32 -13.82 -11.52
C PRO A 34 -0.81 -13.27 -12.42
N LEU A 35 -1.89 -14.02 -12.64
CA LEU A 35 -3.01 -13.54 -13.44
C LEU A 35 -3.87 -12.50 -12.71
N ILE A 36 -4.02 -12.65 -11.39
CA ILE A 36 -4.89 -11.81 -10.57
C ILE A 36 -4.05 -11.23 -9.42
N PHE A 37 -3.29 -10.19 -9.73
CA PHE A 37 -2.56 -9.43 -8.72
C PHE A 37 -3.48 -8.38 -8.04
N ALA A 38 -4.60 -8.86 -7.49
CA ALA A 38 -5.62 -8.02 -6.85
C ALA A 38 -6.42 -8.83 -5.82
N GLY A 39 -5.91 -8.95 -4.59
CA GLY A 39 -6.46 -9.86 -3.58
C GLY A 39 -7.94 -9.65 -3.25
N SER A 40 -8.39 -8.41 -3.03
CA SER A 40 -9.80 -8.11 -2.74
C SER A 40 -10.74 -8.46 -3.90
N ALA A 41 -10.32 -8.18 -5.14
CA ALA A 41 -11.09 -8.52 -6.33
C ALA A 41 -11.11 -10.04 -6.58
N GLN A 42 -10.01 -10.74 -6.31
CA GLN A 42 -9.92 -12.20 -6.45
C GLN A 42 -10.86 -12.90 -5.46
N VAL A 43 -10.85 -12.48 -4.19
CA VAL A 43 -11.76 -13.01 -3.17
C VAL A 43 -13.22 -12.77 -3.56
N ALA A 44 -13.56 -11.56 -4.00
CA ALA A 44 -14.92 -11.23 -4.43
C ALA A 44 -15.35 -12.07 -5.65
N ALA A 45 -14.45 -12.27 -6.62
CA ALA A 45 -14.72 -13.10 -7.79
C ALA A 45 -14.98 -14.56 -7.40
N LEU A 46 -14.15 -15.15 -6.53
CA LEU A 46 -14.33 -16.51 -6.05
C LEU A 46 -15.64 -16.67 -5.26
N ALA A 47 -15.99 -15.70 -4.42
CA ALA A 47 -17.24 -15.72 -3.67
C ALA A 47 -18.47 -15.65 -4.59
N LEU A 48 -18.45 -14.78 -5.61
CA LEU A 48 -19.53 -14.64 -6.58
C LEU A 48 -19.68 -15.89 -7.45
N LEU A 49 -18.57 -16.46 -7.93
CA LEU A 49 -18.57 -17.70 -8.71
C LEU A 49 -19.11 -18.87 -7.88
N GLY A 50 -18.67 -19.01 -6.62
CA GLY A 50 -19.16 -20.03 -5.69
C GLY A 50 -20.65 -19.88 -5.35
N ALA A 51 -21.18 -18.66 -5.40
CA ALA A 51 -22.60 -18.37 -5.23
C ALA A 51 -23.43 -18.51 -6.52
N GLY A 52 -22.84 -18.95 -7.62
CA GLY A 52 -23.54 -19.14 -8.90
C GLY A 52 -23.91 -17.83 -9.61
N ALA A 53 -23.22 -16.72 -9.34
CA ALA A 53 -23.47 -15.45 -10.01
C ALA A 53 -23.15 -15.54 -11.52
N ALA A 54 -23.90 -14.79 -12.33
CA ALA A 54 -23.62 -14.70 -13.77
C ALA A 54 -22.23 -14.09 -14.01
N GLY A 55 -21.50 -14.60 -15.01
CA GLY A 55 -20.12 -14.15 -15.31
C GLY A 55 -19.99 -12.64 -15.54
N VAL A 56 -21.01 -11.99 -16.11
CA VAL A 56 -21.06 -10.53 -16.28
C VAL A 56 -21.05 -9.80 -14.93
N VAL A 57 -21.78 -10.31 -13.92
CA VAL A 57 -21.79 -9.72 -12.57
C VAL A 57 -20.43 -9.83 -11.92
N VAL A 58 -19.73 -10.96 -12.10
CA VAL A 58 -18.36 -11.17 -11.62
C VAL A 58 -17.43 -10.13 -12.24
N VAL A 59 -17.45 -9.99 -13.58
CA VAL A 59 -16.59 -9.05 -14.30
C VAL A 59 -16.87 -7.61 -13.87
N VAL A 60 -18.13 -7.19 -13.82
CA VAL A 60 -18.53 -5.83 -13.40
C VAL A 60 -18.07 -5.54 -11.97
N THR A 61 -18.23 -6.49 -11.05
CA THR A 61 -17.80 -6.33 -9.66
C THR A 61 -16.28 -6.21 -9.56
N VAL A 62 -15.54 -7.09 -10.26
CA VAL A 62 -14.07 -7.05 -10.29
C VAL A 62 -13.57 -5.72 -10.87
N LEU A 63 -14.18 -5.23 -11.95
CA LEU A 63 -13.84 -3.94 -12.54
C LEU A 63 -14.16 -2.78 -11.57
N ALA A 64 -15.31 -2.83 -10.90
CA ALA A 64 -15.71 -1.82 -9.93
C ALA A 64 -14.75 -1.75 -8.74
N ILE A 65 -14.35 -2.91 -8.18
CA ILE A 65 -13.36 -3.00 -7.09
C ILE A 65 -11.99 -2.47 -7.55
N ASN A 66 -11.59 -2.76 -8.80
CA ASN A 66 -10.31 -2.35 -9.37
C ASN A 66 -10.30 -0.94 -9.97
N ALA A 67 -11.43 -0.22 -10.00
CA ALA A 67 -11.47 1.18 -10.45
C ALA A 67 -10.46 2.06 -9.69
N ARG A 68 -10.11 1.68 -8.45
CA ARG A 68 -9.04 2.32 -7.67
C ARG A 68 -7.68 2.31 -8.37
N LEU A 69 -7.36 1.28 -9.16
CA LEU A 69 -6.10 1.20 -9.92
C LEU A 69 -6.01 2.31 -10.97
N VAL A 70 -7.14 2.78 -11.49
CA VAL A 70 -7.20 3.95 -12.39
C VAL A 70 -6.80 5.22 -11.63
N LEU A 71 -7.32 5.41 -10.42
CA LEU A 71 -6.96 6.55 -9.56
C LEU A 71 -5.49 6.52 -9.17
N TYR A 72 -4.96 5.33 -8.84
CA TYR A 72 -3.55 5.14 -8.51
C TYR A 72 -2.65 5.43 -9.70
N SER A 73 -3.06 4.96 -10.88
CA SER A 73 -2.37 5.25 -12.14
C SER A 73 -2.38 6.75 -12.45
N ALA A 74 -3.48 7.44 -12.20
CA ALA A 74 -3.57 8.89 -12.39
C ALA A 74 -2.62 9.67 -11.46
N ALA A 75 -2.49 9.24 -10.20
CA ALA A 75 -1.56 9.83 -9.24
C ALA A 75 -0.08 9.65 -9.64
N LEU A 76 0.25 8.52 -10.28
CA LEU A 76 1.62 8.21 -10.73
C LEU A 76 1.91 8.69 -12.16
N ALA A 77 0.87 9.02 -12.94
CA ALA A 77 0.99 9.41 -14.34
C ALA A 77 2.00 10.55 -14.59
N PRO A 78 2.07 11.63 -13.79
CA PRO A 78 3.04 12.71 -14.02
C PRO A 78 4.50 12.23 -14.05
N TYR A 79 4.84 11.23 -13.24
CA TYR A 79 6.21 10.70 -13.12
C TYR A 79 6.55 9.71 -14.25
N TRP A 80 5.55 9.06 -14.83
CA TRP A 80 5.76 7.95 -15.79
C TRP A 80 5.56 8.33 -17.25
N ARG A 81 5.05 9.54 -17.53
CA ARG A 81 4.71 9.99 -18.88
C ARG A 81 5.87 9.90 -19.88
N ALA A 82 7.08 10.19 -19.42
CA ALA A 82 8.29 10.15 -20.24
C ALA A 82 8.89 8.74 -20.41
N SER A 83 8.37 7.73 -19.70
CA SER A 83 8.89 6.37 -19.73
C SER A 83 8.36 5.55 -20.92
N PRO A 84 9.13 4.56 -21.39
CA PRO A 84 8.69 3.72 -22.51
C PRO A 84 7.45 2.89 -22.17
N ARG A 85 6.64 2.57 -23.18
CA ARG A 85 5.32 1.91 -22.99
C ARG A 85 5.40 0.57 -22.26
N TRP A 86 6.42 -0.23 -22.53
CA TRP A 86 6.62 -1.52 -21.86
C TRP A 86 6.85 -1.34 -20.35
N TRP A 87 7.61 -0.31 -19.98
CA TRP A 87 7.89 0.00 -18.57
C TRP A 87 6.62 0.48 -17.88
N ARG A 88 5.84 1.34 -18.54
CA ARG A 88 4.54 1.79 -18.02
C ARG A 88 3.55 0.64 -17.84
N ALA A 89 3.53 -0.33 -18.75
CA ALA A 89 2.68 -1.52 -18.63
C ALA A 89 3.10 -2.39 -17.43
N LEU A 90 4.39 -2.65 -17.28
CA LEU A 90 4.92 -3.41 -16.14
C LEU A 90 4.67 -2.66 -14.81
N ALA A 91 4.92 -1.35 -14.79
CA ALA A 91 4.70 -0.50 -13.63
C ALA A 91 3.23 -0.48 -13.23
N ALA A 92 2.31 -0.40 -14.21
CA ALA A 92 0.87 -0.45 -14.01
C ALA A 92 0.39 -1.81 -13.47
N TYR A 93 0.94 -2.91 -13.99
CA TYR A 93 0.65 -4.25 -13.48
C TYR A 93 1.05 -4.43 -12.02
N LEU A 94 2.15 -3.81 -11.58
CA LEU A 94 2.63 -3.86 -10.20
C LEU A 94 2.01 -2.80 -9.27
N ILE A 95 1.01 -2.04 -9.73
CA ILE A 95 0.30 -1.07 -8.87
C ILE A 95 -0.59 -1.83 -7.90
N VAL A 96 -0.26 -1.71 -6.63
CA VAL A 96 -1.09 -2.08 -5.48
C VAL A 96 -0.90 -1.02 -4.40
N GLU A 97 -1.77 -1.00 -3.39
CA GLU A 97 -1.76 0.01 -2.33
C GLU A 97 -0.37 0.20 -1.69
N PRO A 98 0.38 -0.87 -1.35
CA PRO A 98 1.73 -0.72 -0.81
C PRO A 98 2.73 -0.11 -1.80
N SER A 99 2.71 -0.52 -3.08
CA SER A 99 3.64 -0.01 -4.09
C SER A 99 3.31 1.43 -4.47
N LEU A 100 2.04 1.81 -4.48
CA LEU A 100 1.60 3.19 -4.63
C LEU A 100 2.09 4.06 -3.48
N ALA A 101 1.83 3.66 -2.23
CA ALA A 101 2.13 4.48 -1.06
C ALA A 101 3.62 4.82 -0.99
N VAL A 102 4.47 3.79 -1.08
CA VAL A 102 5.92 4.00 -0.98
C VAL A 102 6.49 4.57 -2.27
N GLY A 103 5.94 4.19 -3.43
CA GLY A 103 6.35 4.70 -4.73
C GLY A 103 6.10 6.19 -4.88
N LEU A 104 4.88 6.64 -4.62
CA LEU A 104 4.48 8.03 -4.73
C LEU A 104 5.27 8.92 -3.74
N ASP A 105 5.50 8.45 -2.53
CA ASP A 105 6.34 9.14 -1.55
C ASP A 105 7.79 9.28 -2.05
N ARG A 106 8.38 8.21 -2.62
CA ARG A 106 9.70 8.26 -3.24
C ARG A 106 9.75 9.25 -4.40
N TYR A 107 8.76 9.24 -5.30
CA TYR A 107 8.70 10.16 -6.43
C TYR A 107 8.57 11.63 -5.99
N ARG A 108 7.78 11.92 -4.94
CA ARG A 108 7.61 13.27 -4.39
C ARG A 108 8.89 13.83 -3.78
N ARG A 109 9.76 12.96 -3.26
CA ARG A 109 11.04 13.34 -2.63
C ARG A 109 12.23 13.33 -3.60
N SER A 110 12.05 12.88 -4.84
CA SER A 110 13.11 12.80 -5.83
C SER A 110 13.21 14.07 -6.67
N SER A 111 14.44 14.57 -6.85
CA SER A 111 14.77 15.59 -7.84
C SER A 111 14.65 15.02 -9.27
N PRO A 112 14.55 15.88 -10.31
CA PRO A 112 14.50 15.43 -11.71
C PRO A 112 15.63 14.48 -12.10
N ASP A 113 16.84 14.68 -11.57
CA ASP A 113 18.02 13.86 -11.84
C ASP A 113 17.97 12.48 -11.15
N ASP A 114 17.11 12.30 -10.15
CA ASP A 114 16.97 11.08 -9.34
C ASP A 114 15.78 10.19 -9.78
N LEU A 115 15.04 10.60 -10.82
CA LEU A 115 13.85 9.87 -11.30
C LEU A 115 14.16 8.41 -11.68
N ARG A 116 15.37 8.15 -12.19
CA ARG A 116 15.80 6.78 -12.51
C ARG A 116 15.90 5.91 -11.25
N ALA A 117 16.42 6.44 -10.15
CA ALA A 117 16.50 5.69 -8.90
C ALA A 117 15.09 5.48 -8.31
N ALA A 118 14.19 6.45 -8.45
CA ALA A 118 12.80 6.30 -8.07
C ALA A 118 12.08 5.21 -8.88
N HIS A 119 12.33 5.11 -10.20
CA HIS A 119 11.83 4.03 -11.04
C HIS A 119 12.30 2.65 -10.56
N VAL A 120 13.61 2.52 -10.29
CA VAL A 120 14.21 1.26 -9.81
C VAL A 120 13.65 0.90 -8.43
N TYR A 121 13.49 1.87 -7.54
CA TYR A 121 12.92 1.68 -6.22
C TYR A 121 11.45 1.20 -6.30
N TYR A 122 10.64 1.84 -7.13
CA TYR A 122 9.25 1.43 -7.35
C TYR A 122 9.17 0.01 -7.92
N LEU A 123 9.97 -0.29 -8.95
CA LEU A 123 9.92 -1.58 -9.62
C LEU A 123 10.43 -2.72 -8.73
N SER A 124 11.56 -2.52 -8.05
CA SER A 124 12.08 -3.49 -7.09
C SER A 124 11.09 -3.73 -5.95
N GLY A 125 10.45 -2.67 -5.45
CA GLY A 125 9.43 -2.77 -4.43
C GLY A 125 8.20 -3.57 -4.88
N GLY A 126 7.67 -3.26 -6.06
CA GLY A 126 6.56 -3.98 -6.67
C GLY A 126 6.89 -5.45 -6.93
N LEU A 127 8.10 -5.74 -7.43
CA LEU A 127 8.56 -7.12 -7.67
C LEU A 127 8.70 -7.93 -6.38
N VAL A 128 9.19 -7.32 -5.29
CA VAL A 128 9.26 -8.00 -3.98
C VAL A 128 7.85 -8.35 -3.50
N LEU A 129 6.88 -7.44 -3.62
CA LEU A 129 5.49 -7.69 -3.25
C LEU A 129 4.87 -8.79 -4.13
N TRP A 130 5.09 -8.72 -5.43
CA TRP A 130 4.62 -9.71 -6.39
C TRP A 130 5.21 -11.10 -6.13
N ALA A 131 6.52 -11.19 -5.90
CA ALA A 131 7.16 -12.46 -5.56
C ALA A 131 6.64 -13.02 -4.24
N GLY A 132 6.49 -12.18 -3.21
CA GLY A 132 5.91 -12.59 -1.93
C GLY A 132 4.46 -13.08 -2.05
N TRP A 133 3.67 -12.45 -2.92
CA TRP A 133 2.32 -12.91 -3.27
C TRP A 133 2.33 -14.33 -3.86
N LEU A 134 3.19 -14.59 -4.84
CA LEU A 134 3.31 -15.92 -5.46
C LEU A 134 3.79 -16.98 -4.47
N VAL A 135 4.76 -16.63 -3.62
CA VAL A 135 5.29 -17.53 -2.59
C VAL A 135 4.19 -17.89 -1.58
N THR A 136 3.42 -16.92 -1.13
CA THR A 136 2.37 -17.17 -0.12
C THR A 136 1.23 -18.02 -0.66
N ILE A 137 0.85 -17.84 -1.93
CA ILE A 137 -0.09 -18.75 -2.63
C ILE A 137 0.48 -20.17 -2.73
N ALA A 138 1.73 -20.31 -3.16
CA ALA A 138 2.38 -21.61 -3.27
C ALA A 138 2.47 -22.34 -1.91
N LEU A 139 2.82 -21.61 -0.85
CA LEU A 139 2.88 -22.13 0.52
C LEU A 139 1.50 -22.57 1.02
N GLY A 140 0.47 -21.75 0.77
CA GLY A 140 -0.92 -22.08 1.09
C GLY A 140 -1.36 -23.37 0.38
N GLN A 141 -1.04 -23.50 -0.91
CA GLN A 141 -1.36 -24.69 -1.69
C GLN A 141 -0.64 -25.95 -1.16
N LEU A 142 0.64 -25.82 -0.80
CA LEU A 142 1.47 -26.94 -0.35
C LEU A 142 1.05 -27.49 1.02
N VAL A 143 0.62 -26.60 1.92
CA VAL A 143 0.28 -26.94 3.31
C VAL A 143 -1.22 -27.09 3.52
N GLY A 144 -2.07 -26.60 2.60
CA GLY A 144 -3.51 -26.44 2.79
C GLY A 144 -4.29 -27.69 3.20
N THR A 145 -3.88 -28.88 2.74
CA THR A 145 -4.47 -30.16 3.14
C THR A 145 -4.04 -30.62 4.53
N ARG A 146 -2.94 -30.09 5.05
CA ARG A 146 -2.41 -30.35 6.40
C ARG A 146 -2.90 -29.34 7.43
N VAL A 147 -3.52 -28.23 7.00
CA VAL A 147 -4.04 -27.19 7.90
C VAL A 147 -5.27 -27.75 8.65
N PRO A 148 -5.22 -27.84 10.00
CA PRO A 148 -6.34 -28.30 10.82
C PRO A 148 -7.65 -27.57 10.50
N ALA A 149 -8.77 -28.31 10.52
CA ALA A 149 -10.09 -27.73 10.30
C ALA A 149 -10.45 -26.67 11.36
N GLY A 150 -9.91 -26.79 12.59
CA GLY A 150 -10.17 -25.85 13.68
C GLY A 150 -9.53 -24.47 13.54
N LEU A 151 -8.69 -24.22 12.52
CA LEU A 151 -8.07 -22.91 12.30
C LEU A 151 -9.01 -21.88 11.64
N HIS A 152 -10.23 -22.26 11.25
CA HIS A 152 -11.28 -21.40 10.70
C HIS A 152 -10.76 -20.32 9.73
N LEU A 153 -9.96 -20.75 8.74
CA LEU A 153 -9.31 -19.86 7.77
C LEU A 153 -10.30 -19.01 6.97
N GLU A 154 -11.56 -19.42 6.91
CA GLU A 154 -12.68 -18.66 6.34
C GLU A 154 -12.85 -17.26 6.97
N PHE A 155 -12.43 -17.05 8.22
CA PHE A 155 -12.51 -15.73 8.88
C PHE A 155 -11.31 -14.83 8.60
N VAL A 156 -10.18 -15.37 8.15
CA VAL A 156 -8.94 -14.60 7.97
C VAL A 156 -9.14 -13.48 6.97
N VAL A 157 -9.76 -13.76 5.83
CA VAL A 157 -9.98 -12.76 4.77
C VAL A 157 -10.94 -11.65 5.21
N PRO A 158 -12.14 -11.93 5.76
CA PRO A 158 -13.00 -10.88 6.32
C PRO A 158 -12.33 -10.05 7.42
N LEU A 159 -11.64 -10.68 8.37
CA LEU A 159 -10.96 -9.98 9.46
C LEU A 159 -9.86 -9.06 8.93
N PHE A 160 -9.11 -9.52 7.94
CA PHE A 160 -8.10 -8.69 7.29
C PHE A 160 -8.74 -7.48 6.61
N LEU A 161 -9.81 -7.69 5.83
CA LEU A 161 -10.50 -6.58 5.15
C LEU A 161 -11.05 -5.56 6.15
N ILE A 162 -11.55 -6.01 7.31
CA ILE A 162 -11.95 -5.12 8.40
C ILE A 162 -10.74 -4.38 8.97
N GLY A 163 -9.64 -5.08 9.24
CA GLY A 163 -8.40 -4.49 9.75
C GLY A 163 -7.78 -3.45 8.81
N ASP A 164 -7.88 -3.64 7.49
CA ASP A 164 -7.44 -2.65 6.48
C ASP A 164 -8.44 -1.49 6.33
N LEU A 165 -9.74 -1.78 6.45
CA LEU A 165 -10.80 -0.78 6.31
C LEU A 165 -10.82 0.19 7.49
N VAL A 166 -10.74 -0.30 8.73
CA VAL A 166 -10.92 0.50 9.96
C VAL A 166 -10.02 1.74 10.01
N PRO A 167 -8.70 1.67 9.77
CA PRO A 167 -7.84 2.85 9.74
C PRO A 167 -8.24 3.88 8.67
N ARG A 168 -8.85 3.42 7.58
CA ARG A 168 -9.29 4.25 6.44
C ARG A 168 -10.64 4.93 6.70
N LEU A 169 -11.40 4.52 7.72
CA LEU A 169 -12.67 5.14 8.13
C LEU A 169 -12.49 6.38 9.02
N SER A 170 -11.26 6.84 9.23
CA SER A 170 -10.97 8.06 9.99
C SER A 170 -11.61 9.32 9.41
N ALA A 171 -11.83 9.37 8.10
CA ALA A 171 -12.55 10.46 7.45
C ALA A 171 -14.07 10.25 7.52
N ARG A 172 -14.82 11.30 7.89
CA ARG A 172 -16.29 11.27 7.97
C ARG A 172 -16.93 10.83 6.65
N ALA A 173 -16.39 11.27 5.52
CA ALA A 173 -16.84 10.85 4.19
C ALA A 173 -16.64 9.34 3.94
N ALA A 174 -15.50 8.78 4.36
CA ALA A 174 -15.23 7.34 4.25
C ALA A 174 -16.17 6.52 5.15
N ALA A 175 -16.44 7.00 6.36
CA ALA A 175 -17.41 6.37 7.27
C ALA A 175 -18.82 6.33 6.66
N TRP A 176 -19.32 7.45 6.11
CA TRP A 176 -20.63 7.48 5.46
C TRP A 176 -20.71 6.61 4.22
N ALA A 177 -19.66 6.61 3.39
CA ALA A 177 -19.57 5.73 2.23
C ALA A 177 -19.65 4.25 2.64
N ALA A 178 -18.90 3.85 3.66
CA ALA A 178 -18.87 2.49 4.18
C ALA A 178 -20.22 2.07 4.78
N LEU A 179 -20.84 2.94 5.59
CA LEU A 179 -22.16 2.68 6.16
C LEU A 179 -23.22 2.50 5.07
N ALA A 180 -23.28 3.41 4.10
CA ALA A 180 -24.23 3.32 3.00
C ALA A 180 -24.04 2.03 2.17
N ALA A 181 -22.79 1.70 1.82
CA ALA A 181 -22.47 0.46 1.11
C ALA A 181 -22.89 -0.77 1.93
N ALA A 182 -22.60 -0.81 3.23
CA ALA A 182 -22.97 -1.91 4.11
C ALA A 182 -24.50 -2.07 4.22
N THR A 183 -25.23 -0.98 4.39
CA THR A 183 -26.71 -1.00 4.46
C THR A 183 -27.30 -1.56 3.17
N VAL A 184 -26.81 -1.09 2.01
CA VAL A 184 -27.28 -1.58 0.71
C VAL A 184 -26.91 -3.06 0.49
N ALA A 185 -25.70 -3.47 0.85
CA ALA A 185 -25.26 -4.86 0.73
C ALA A 185 -26.14 -5.80 1.57
N LEU A 186 -26.49 -5.40 2.80
CA LEU A 186 -27.37 -6.17 3.69
C LEU A 186 -28.82 -6.20 3.18
N ALA A 187 -29.34 -5.06 2.74
CA ALA A 187 -30.71 -4.96 2.21
C ALA A 187 -30.88 -5.73 0.88
N ALA A 188 -29.84 -5.77 0.06
CA ALA A 188 -29.83 -6.45 -1.23
C ALA A 188 -29.37 -7.91 -1.16
N ARG A 189 -29.20 -8.49 0.04
CA ARG A 189 -28.89 -9.91 0.23
C ARG A 189 -29.87 -10.88 -0.47
N PRO A 190 -31.20 -10.63 -0.52
CA PRO A 190 -32.14 -11.51 -1.24
C PRO A 190 -32.16 -11.25 -2.76
N ALA A 191 -31.40 -10.27 -3.27
CA ALA A 191 -31.44 -9.92 -4.68
C ALA A 191 -30.88 -11.06 -5.55
N PRO A 192 -31.52 -11.36 -6.70
CA PRO A 192 -31.03 -12.36 -7.63
C PRO A 192 -29.61 -12.05 -8.13
N ALA A 193 -28.84 -13.12 -8.37
CA ALA A 193 -27.52 -13.07 -9.01
C ALA A 193 -26.47 -12.19 -8.30
N GLN A 194 -26.60 -11.95 -6.98
CA GLN A 194 -25.62 -11.18 -6.18
C GLN A 194 -25.38 -9.75 -6.70
N THR A 195 -26.34 -9.17 -7.44
CA THR A 195 -26.28 -7.80 -7.98
C THR A 195 -26.20 -6.73 -6.88
N GLY A 196 -26.62 -7.07 -5.66
CA GLY A 196 -26.54 -6.21 -4.49
C GLY A 196 -25.14 -5.68 -4.19
N ILE A 197 -24.08 -6.43 -4.51
CA ILE A 197 -22.70 -5.99 -4.30
C ILE A 197 -22.35 -4.83 -5.24
N VAL A 198 -22.74 -4.91 -6.51
CA VAL A 198 -22.50 -3.82 -7.48
C VAL A 198 -23.23 -2.56 -7.03
N LEU A 199 -24.50 -2.71 -6.62
CA LEU A 199 -25.29 -1.58 -6.12
C LEU A 199 -24.67 -0.98 -4.85
N ALA A 200 -24.19 -1.80 -3.91
CA ALA A 200 -23.52 -1.36 -2.71
C ALA A 200 -22.26 -0.53 -3.01
N ILE A 201 -21.44 -0.98 -3.97
CA ILE A 201 -20.25 -0.24 -4.41
C ILE A 201 -20.65 1.11 -5.01
N LEU A 202 -21.61 1.14 -5.93
CA LEU A 202 -22.06 2.37 -6.59
C LEU A 202 -22.63 3.39 -5.60
N VAL A 203 -23.47 2.93 -4.66
CA VAL A 203 -24.05 3.79 -3.63
C VAL A 203 -22.97 4.30 -2.67
N GLY A 204 -22.05 3.43 -2.24
CA GLY A 204 -20.93 3.83 -1.38
C GLY A 204 -20.07 4.92 -2.03
N VAL A 205 -19.72 4.75 -3.31
CA VAL A 205 -18.97 5.77 -4.08
C VAL A 205 -19.77 7.07 -4.16
N ALA A 206 -21.06 7.01 -4.51
CA ALA A 206 -21.89 8.21 -4.64
C ALA A 206 -22.03 8.99 -3.31
N VAL A 207 -22.21 8.28 -2.20
CA VAL A 207 -22.29 8.89 -0.85
C VAL A 207 -20.94 9.47 -0.45
N GLY A 208 -19.85 8.73 -0.68
CA GLY A 208 -18.49 9.20 -0.40
C GLY A 208 -18.16 10.48 -1.15
N LEU A 209 -18.44 10.54 -2.45
CA LEU A 209 -18.18 11.74 -3.27
C LEU A 209 -18.98 12.96 -2.77
N ARG A 210 -20.24 12.78 -2.37
CA ARG A 210 -21.05 13.87 -1.82
C ARG A 210 -20.53 14.35 -0.46
N ALA A 211 -20.21 13.42 0.43
CA ALA A 211 -19.70 13.75 1.76
C ALA A 211 -18.32 14.41 1.72
N SER A 212 -17.46 14.05 0.75
CA SER A 212 -16.17 14.71 0.52
C SER A 212 -16.33 16.13 -0.03
N GLY A 213 -17.29 16.34 -0.94
CA GLY A 213 -17.55 17.66 -1.54
C GLY A 213 -18.02 18.73 -0.55
N ASP A 214 -18.58 18.34 0.60
CA ASP A 214 -18.92 19.26 1.69
C ASP A 214 -17.73 19.59 2.61
N THR A 215 -16.64 18.82 2.56
CA THR A 215 -15.45 19.03 3.41
C THR A 215 -14.39 19.92 2.74
N ASP A 216 -14.30 19.93 1.41
CA ASP A 216 -13.34 20.74 0.62
C ASP A 216 -13.74 22.23 0.45
N ARG A 217 -14.81 22.70 1.12
CA ARG A 217 -15.21 24.13 1.13
C ARG A 217 -14.52 24.98 2.21
N ALA A 218 -13.64 24.42 3.03
CA ALA A 218 -12.72 25.23 3.82
C ALA A 218 -11.45 25.47 2.99
N PRO A 219 -11.10 26.72 2.62
CA PRO A 219 -9.90 26.96 1.84
C PRO A 219 -8.70 26.51 2.68
N ALA A 220 -7.99 25.49 2.21
CA ALA A 220 -6.64 25.23 2.67
C ALA A 220 -5.84 26.49 2.31
N SER A 221 -5.53 27.30 3.32
CA SER A 221 -4.55 28.37 3.21
C SER A 221 -3.26 27.72 2.69
N VAL A 222 -2.94 27.99 1.42
CA VAL A 222 -1.61 27.76 0.88
C VAL A 222 -0.65 28.43 1.87
N PRO A 223 0.28 27.69 2.51
CA PRO A 223 1.28 28.33 3.34
C PRO A 223 2.02 29.35 2.48
N ASP A 224 2.10 30.59 2.94
CA ASP A 224 2.80 31.65 2.22
C ASP A 224 4.20 31.15 1.83
N PRO A 225 4.67 31.44 0.60
CA PRO A 225 6.05 31.14 0.24
C PRO A 225 6.97 31.80 1.26
N VAL A 226 7.90 31.00 1.81
CA VAL A 226 8.92 31.47 2.76
C VAL A 226 9.54 32.75 2.19
N PRO A 227 9.48 33.90 2.90
CA PRO A 227 10.01 35.15 2.38
C PRO A 227 11.51 34.99 2.08
N ALA A 228 11.92 35.49 0.92
CA ALA A 228 13.29 35.48 0.42
C ALA A 228 14.20 36.47 1.18
N SER A 229 14.27 36.33 2.50
CA SER A 229 15.23 37.01 3.36
C SER A 229 15.96 35.93 4.16
N ALA A 230 17.01 35.38 3.56
CA ALA A 230 18.00 34.61 4.29
C ALA A 230 18.68 35.52 5.33
N PRO A 231 18.92 35.06 6.57
CA PRO A 231 19.85 35.73 7.45
C PRO A 231 21.28 35.49 6.94
N ASP A 232 21.95 36.59 6.61
CA ASP A 232 23.30 36.71 6.02
C ASP A 232 24.45 36.30 6.97
N SER A 233 24.31 35.19 7.68
CA SER A 233 25.38 34.71 8.56
C SER A 233 25.32 33.20 8.78
N LEU A 234 26.00 32.45 7.91
CA LEU A 234 26.45 31.10 8.24
C LEU A 234 27.77 31.20 9.03
N PRO A 235 27.86 30.62 10.24
CA PRO A 235 29.13 30.51 10.94
C PRO A 235 29.97 29.41 10.31
N GLY A 236 31.10 29.78 9.71
CA GLY A 236 32.09 28.82 9.19
C GLY A 236 32.47 29.07 7.74
N SER A 237 33.10 30.21 7.46
CA SER A 237 33.87 30.38 6.22
C SER A 237 35.02 29.37 6.18
N VAL A 238 35.08 28.60 5.11
CA VAL A 238 36.21 27.73 4.75
C VAL A 238 37.50 28.57 4.77
N PRO A 239 38.59 28.12 5.43
CA PRO A 239 39.84 28.86 5.45
C PRO A 239 40.48 28.99 4.06
N ASP A 240 41.08 30.15 3.80
CA ASP A 240 41.80 30.55 2.60
C ASP A 240 42.96 29.57 2.27
N PRO A 241 43.17 29.11 1.01
CA PRO A 241 44.22 28.14 0.66
C PRO A 241 45.66 28.68 0.77
N GLY A 242 45.87 29.91 1.26
CA GLY A 242 47.16 30.61 1.27
C GLY A 242 47.92 30.61 2.60
N SER A 243 47.36 30.12 3.72
CA SER A 243 48.04 30.19 5.02
C SER A 243 48.77 28.88 5.36
N VAL A 244 50.03 28.76 4.94
CA VAL A 244 50.94 27.73 5.47
C VAL A 244 51.40 28.16 6.87
N PRO A 245 51.17 27.38 7.94
CA PRO A 245 51.68 27.70 9.26
C PRO A 245 53.19 27.44 9.38
N ASP A 246 53.88 28.35 10.06
CA ASP A 246 55.31 28.30 10.41
C ASP A 246 55.65 27.05 11.27
N PRO A 247 56.64 26.22 10.89
CA PRO A 247 57.00 25.00 11.63
C PRO A 247 57.83 25.35 12.87
N GLY A 248 57.19 25.94 13.88
CA GLY A 248 57.88 26.36 15.10
C GLY A 248 57.04 26.44 16.38
N SER A 249 55.73 26.17 16.33
CA SER A 249 54.87 26.26 17.52
C SER A 249 54.23 24.92 17.85
N VAL A 250 54.82 24.21 18.82
CA VAL A 250 54.21 23.06 19.49
C VAL A 250 53.35 23.58 20.66
N PRO A 251 52.02 23.39 20.66
CA PRO A 251 51.21 23.69 21.84
C PRO A 251 51.20 22.50 22.81
N ASP A 252 51.33 22.86 24.08
CA ASP A 252 51.45 22.04 25.29
C ASP A 252 50.31 21.00 25.43
N SER A 253 50.68 19.72 25.59
CA SER A 253 49.74 18.59 25.69
C SER A 253 49.15 18.46 27.10
N ARG A 254 47.88 18.84 27.28
CA ARG A 254 47.07 18.42 28.43
C ARG A 254 46.11 17.29 28.02
N PRO A 255 45.99 16.20 28.81
CA PRO A 255 45.13 15.09 28.46
C PRO A 255 43.64 15.42 28.67
N ALA A 256 42.80 14.98 27.74
CA ALA A 256 41.34 15.11 27.79
C ALA A 256 40.71 14.16 28.84
N PRO A 257 39.63 14.55 29.52
CA PRO A 257 38.94 13.68 30.47
C PRO A 257 38.13 12.59 29.77
N ALA A 258 38.13 11.40 30.39
CA ALA A 258 37.54 10.16 29.92
C ALA A 258 35.99 10.20 29.84
N LEU A 259 35.45 9.55 28.82
CA LEU A 259 34.03 9.29 28.61
C LEU A 259 33.46 8.37 29.71
N ALA A 260 32.31 8.75 30.29
CA ALA A 260 31.50 7.88 31.14
C ALA A 260 30.49 7.08 30.29
N PRO A 261 30.23 5.79 30.60
CA PRO A 261 29.36 4.94 29.81
C PRO A 261 27.87 5.12 30.13
N ALA A 262 27.04 4.91 29.11
CA ALA A 262 25.60 4.82 29.18
C ALA A 262 25.14 3.57 29.94
N GLY A 263 24.14 3.70 30.81
CA GLY A 263 23.47 2.56 31.43
C GLY A 263 22.29 2.93 32.34
N ALA A 264 21.18 2.23 32.11
CA ALA A 264 20.05 1.98 33.01
C ALA A 264 19.06 3.14 33.29
N TRP A 265 17.98 3.18 32.50
CA TRP A 265 16.67 3.64 32.98
C TRP A 265 15.87 2.41 33.40
N THR A 266 15.98 2.04 34.67
CA THR A 266 15.03 1.18 35.37
C THR A 266 13.88 2.02 35.92
N GLU A 267 12.69 1.42 35.91
CA GLU A 267 11.46 1.85 36.56
C GLU A 267 11.68 2.36 37.99
N GLU A 268 10.89 3.36 38.43
CA GLU A 268 9.90 3.25 39.53
C GLU A 268 9.51 4.62 40.12
N GLY A 269 8.18 4.85 40.25
CA GLY A 269 7.61 5.55 41.40
C GLY A 269 7.09 6.99 41.23
N ARG A 270 5.82 7.15 40.83
CA ARG A 270 4.72 7.63 41.70
C ARG A 270 3.37 7.65 40.99
#